data_AF-A0A6G3ZCH3-F1
#
_entry.id   AF-A0A6G3ZCH3-F1
#
_cell.length_a   1.000
_cell.length_b   1.000
_cell.length_c   1.000
_cell.angle_alpha   90.00
_cell.angle_beta   90.00
_cell.angle_gamma   90.00
#
_symmetry.space_group_name_H-M   'P 1'
#
loop_
_entity.id
_entity.type
_entity.pdbx_description
1 polymer ?
#
loop_
_entity_poly.entity_id
_entity_poly.type
_entity_poly.pdbx_seq_one_letter_code
_entity_poly.pdbx_strand_id
1 'polypeptide(L)'
;MKFLVIKHVVEEGLGIFEPFCHDVGIDIDTVELEKGDSFPELAGYAALWVMGGPMNVGDETEFPWLVAEKALIRKAVQELQMPYMGICLG
;
A
#
# COMPACT_ATOMS: atom_id res chain seq x y z
N MET A 1 8.08 10.23 10.86
CA MET A 1 7.95 8.76 10.72
C MET A 1 7.31 8.52 9.37
N LYS A 2 7.74 7.56 8.54
CA LYS A 2 7.26 7.48 7.16
C LYS A 2 6.53 6.17 6.87
N PHE A 3 5.30 6.24 6.35
CA PHE A 3 4.50 5.08 5.96
C PHE A 3 4.51 4.92 4.44
N LEU A 4 4.56 3.66 3.99
CA LEU A 4 4.31 3.32 2.60
C LEU A 4 2.83 2.97 2.44
N VAL A 5 2.18 3.57 1.45
CA VAL A 5 0.76 3.39 1.16
C VAL A 5 0.63 2.95 -0.29
N ILE A 6 0.00 1.80 -0.51
CA ILE A 6 -0.31 1.30 -1.85
C ILE A 6 -1.76 1.64 -2.19
N LYS A 7 -1.94 2.33 -3.31
CA LYS A 7 -3.24 2.69 -3.87
C LYS A 7 -3.49 1.94 -5.17
N HIS A 8 -4.68 1.38 -5.28
CA HIS A 8 -5.11 0.63 -6.47
C HIS A 8 -5.75 1.49 -7.55
N VAL A 9 -6.44 2.57 -7.15
CA VAL A 9 -7.11 3.51 -8.08
C VAL A 9 -6.78 4.95 -7.71
N VAL A 10 -6.72 5.83 -8.71
CA VAL A 10 -6.36 7.24 -8.52
C VAL A 10 -7.38 7.97 -7.64
N GLU A 11 -8.66 7.62 -7.80
CA GLU A 11 -9.82 8.30 -7.20
C GLU A 11 -9.96 8.03 -5.69
N GLU A 12 -9.46 6.89 -5.20
CA GLU A 12 -9.51 6.55 -3.78
C GLU A 12 -8.31 7.15 -3.04
N GLY A 13 -8.53 8.24 -2.31
CA GLY A 13 -7.56 8.79 -1.36
C GLY A 13 -7.54 8.02 -0.03
N LEU A 14 -6.72 8.47 0.91
CA LEU A 14 -6.69 7.91 2.26
C LEU A 14 -7.83 8.42 3.16
N GLY A 15 -8.69 9.30 2.66
CA GLY A 15 -9.83 9.84 3.40
C GLY A 15 -9.41 10.48 4.72
N ILE A 16 -10.01 10.04 5.83
CA ILE A 16 -9.73 10.57 7.17
C ILE A 16 -8.30 10.31 7.66
N PHE A 17 -7.60 9.34 7.08
CA PHE A 17 -6.28 8.96 7.57
C PHE A 17 -5.18 9.94 7.15
N GLU A 18 -5.34 10.62 6.00
CA GLU A 18 -4.37 11.60 5.53
C GLU A 18 -4.20 12.78 6.51
N PRO A 19 -5.27 13.51 6.91
CA PRO A 19 -5.13 14.57 7.91
C PRO A 19 -4.69 14.03 9.27
N PHE A 20 -5.15 12.84 9.67
CA PHE A 20 -4.71 12.21 10.92
C PHE A 20 -3.19 11.97 10.95
N CYS A 21 -2.64 11.37 9.88
CA CYS A 21 -1.21 11.13 9.77
C CYS A 21 -0.40 12.43 9.78
N HIS A 22 -0.86 13.46 9.06
CA HIS A 22 -0.24 14.77 9.08
C HIS A 22 -0.21 15.36 10.51
N ASP A 23 -1.35 15.34 11.22
CA ASP A 23 -1.48 15.93 12.56
C ASP A 23 -0.59 15.26 13.62
N VAL A 24 -0.22 13.99 13.42
CA VAL A 24 0.68 13.26 14.33
C VAL A 24 2.12 13.14 13.80
N GLY A 25 2.47 13.84 12.71
CA GLY A 25 3.83 13.88 12.16
C GLY A 25 4.27 12.59 11.45
N ILE A 26 3.33 11.89 10.82
CA ILE A 26 3.57 10.75 9.93
C ILE A 26 3.56 11.23 8.49
N ASP A 27 4.70 11.09 7.81
CA ASP A 27 4.84 11.30 6.38
C ASP A 27 4.26 10.11 5.61
N ILE A 28 3.56 10.39 4.52
CA ILE A 28 2.99 9.36 3.64
C ILE A 28 3.73 9.34 2.31
N ASP A 29 4.12 8.14 1.90
CA ASP A 29 4.65 7.84 0.58
C ASP A 29 3.67 6.93 -0.14
N THR A 30 3.24 7.33 -1.33
CA THR A 30 2.17 6.64 -2.04
C THR A 30 2.70 6.01 -3.31
N VAL A 31 2.36 4.74 -3.52
CA VAL A 31 2.52 4.02 -4.78
C VAL A 31 1.13 3.90 -5.42
N GLU A 32 0.95 4.49 -6.60
CA GLU A 32 -0.30 4.43 -7.35
C GLU A 32 -0.21 3.41 -8.50
N LEU A 33 -0.76 2.21 -8.29
CA LEU A 33 -0.60 1.09 -9.22
C LEU A 33 -1.31 1.31 -10.55
N GLU A 34 -2.46 1.99 -10.56
CA GLU A 34 -3.14 2.40 -11.79
C GLU A 34 -2.30 3.37 -12.65
N LYS A 35 -1.42 4.16 -12.03
CA LYS A 35 -0.47 5.03 -12.74
C LYS A 35 0.79 4.30 -13.22
N GLY A 36 0.96 3.03 -12.83
CA GLY A 36 2.13 2.22 -13.18
C GLY A 36 3.36 2.47 -12.31
N ASP A 37 3.17 2.99 -11.09
CA ASP A 37 4.28 3.16 -10.15
C ASP A 37 4.92 1.82 -9.79
N SER A 38 6.23 1.84 -9.55
CA SER A 38 6.99 0.69 -9.07
C SER A 38 7.02 0.65 -7.54
N PHE A 39 7.00 -0.56 -6.96
CA PHE A 39 7.22 -0.72 -5.52
C PHE A 39 8.64 -0.29 -5.11
N PRO A 40 8.79 0.55 -4.08
CA PRO A 40 10.11 0.90 -3.54
C PRO A 40 10.68 -0.23 -2.68
N GLU A 41 11.95 -0.11 -2.31
CA GLU A 41 12.49 -0.91 -1.22
C GLU A 41 11.80 -0.54 0.10
N LEU A 42 11.51 -1.54 0.93
CA LEU A 42 10.79 -1.35 2.19
C LEU A 42 11.64 -0.70 3.30
N ALA A 43 12.95 -0.57 3.08
CA ALA A 43 13.88 0.00 4.05
C ALA A 43 13.56 1.49 4.30
N GLY A 44 13.38 1.86 5.57
CA GLY A 44 13.09 3.24 5.97
C GLY A 44 11.60 3.55 6.18
N TYR A 45 10.69 2.63 5.82
CA TYR A 45 9.28 2.74 6.18
C TYR A 45 9.00 2.11 7.54
N ALA A 46 8.13 2.75 8.30
CA ALA A 46 7.70 2.31 9.62
C ALA A 46 6.45 1.43 9.58
N ALA A 47 5.66 1.50 8.52
CA ALA A 47 4.48 0.67 8.30
C ALA A 47 4.15 0.56 6.80
N LEU A 48 3.44 -0.51 6.44
CA LEU A 48 2.87 -0.73 5.12
C LEU A 48 1.35 -0.71 5.21
N TRP A 49 0.71 0.19 4.47
CA TRP A 49 -0.74 0.24 4.32
C TRP A 49 -1.12 -0.08 2.88
N VAL A 50 -2.18 -0.88 2.70
CA VAL A 50 -2.70 -1.27 1.39
C VAL A 50 -4.17 -0.93 1.34
N MET A 51 -4.53 -0.06 0.40
CA MET A 51 -5.86 0.53 0.30
C MET A 51 -6.84 -0.38 -0.47
N GLY A 52 -8.10 0.03 -0.54
CA GLY A 52 -9.13 -0.65 -1.32
C GLY A 52 -8.89 -0.55 -2.83
N GLY A 53 -9.72 -1.27 -3.58
CA GLY A 53 -9.77 -1.23 -5.04
C GLY A 53 -10.93 -2.09 -5.57
N PRO A 54 -11.42 -1.83 -6.79
CA PRO A 54 -12.55 -2.56 -7.37
C PRO A 54 -12.20 -3.97 -7.87
N MET A 55 -10.91 -4.35 -7.88
CA MET A 55 -10.41 -5.64 -8.35
C MET A 55 -10.70 -6.76 -7.35
N ASN A 56 -10.69 -8.01 -7.80
CA ASN A 56 -10.55 -9.17 -6.92
C ASN A 56 -9.08 -9.56 -6.78
N VAL A 57 -8.72 -10.13 -5.63
CA VAL A 57 -7.36 -10.63 -5.33
C VAL A 57 -6.80 -11.68 -6.30
N GLY A 58 -7.68 -12.28 -7.11
CA GLY A 58 -7.38 -13.31 -8.11
C GLY A 58 -7.28 -12.79 -9.55
N ASP A 59 -7.55 -11.50 -9.80
CA ASP A 59 -7.61 -10.91 -11.15
C ASP A 59 -6.20 -10.64 -11.73
N GLU A 60 -5.22 -11.49 -11.43
CA GLU A 60 -3.80 -11.32 -11.75
C GLU A 60 -3.50 -11.26 -13.26
N THR A 61 -4.40 -11.81 -14.09
CA THR A 61 -4.25 -11.72 -15.56
C THR A 61 -4.55 -10.31 -16.07
N GLU A 62 -5.54 -9.65 -15.47
CA GLU A 62 -5.91 -8.27 -15.80
C GLU A 62 -5.03 -7.26 -15.05
N PHE A 63 -4.62 -7.60 -13.83
CA PHE A 63 -3.81 -6.78 -12.94
C PHE A 63 -2.54 -7.52 -12.48
N PRO A 64 -1.50 -7.62 -13.34
CA PRO A 64 -0.28 -8.38 -13.03
C PRO A 64 0.48 -7.90 -11.80
N TRP A 65 0.30 -6.63 -11.40
CA TRP A 65 0.91 -6.06 -10.20
C TRP A 65 0.41 -6.73 -8.91
N LEU A 66 -0.76 -7.40 -8.89
CA LEU A 66 -1.27 -8.15 -7.73
C LEU A 66 -0.29 -9.24 -7.28
N VAL A 67 0.43 -9.85 -8.21
CA VAL A 67 1.45 -10.87 -7.90
C VAL A 67 2.61 -10.24 -7.13
N ALA A 68 3.10 -9.10 -7.62
CA ALA A 68 4.22 -8.39 -7.01
C ALA A 68 3.83 -7.75 -5.66
N GLU A 69 2.61 -7.22 -5.56
CA GLU A 69 2.04 -6.71 -4.32
C GLU A 69 1.98 -7.79 -3.24
N LYS A 70 1.42 -8.97 -3.54
CA LYS A 70 1.35 -10.08 -2.56
C LYS A 70 2.73 -10.53 -2.11
N ALA A 71 3.72 -10.53 -3.00
CA ALA A 71 5.11 -10.82 -2.64
C ALA A 71 5.70 -9.75 -1.70
N LEU A 72 5.43 -8.47 -1.97
CA LEU A 72 5.85 -7.35 -1.13
C LEU A 72 5.22 -7.41 0.27
N ILE A 73 3.90 -7.65 0.35
CA ILE A 73 3.16 -7.80 1.61
C ILE A 73 3.72 -8.97 2.41
N ARG A 74 3.95 -10.12 1.76
CA ARG A 74 4.56 -11.28 2.41
C ARG A 74 5.92 -10.93 3.02
N LYS A 75 6.80 -10.26 2.27
CA LYS A 75 8.11 -9.79 2.76
C LYS A 75 7.94 -8.85 3.94
N ALA A 76 7.07 -7.83 3.82
CA ALA A 76 6.82 -6.85 4.87
C ALA A 76 6.35 -7.50 6.17
N VAL A 77 5.35 -8.38 6.10
CA VAL A 77 4.72 -8.99 7.27
C VAL A 77 5.57 -10.12 7.85
N GLN A 78 6.02 -11.06 7.01
CA GLN A 78 6.67 -12.29 7.50
C GLN A 78 8.15 -12.11 7.78
N GLU A 79 8.87 -11.35 6.95
CA GLU A 79 10.33 -11.23 7.07
C GLU A 79 10.72 -10.01 7.90
N LEU A 80 10.07 -8.87 7.65
CA LEU A 80 10.40 -7.61 8.31
C LEU A 80 9.58 -7.35 9.58
N GLN A 81 8.52 -8.14 9.83
CA GLN A 81 7.59 -7.93 10.95
C GLN A 81 7.07 -6.48 11.00
N MET A 82 6.89 -5.88 9.82
CA MET A 82 6.45 -4.51 9.66
C MET A 82 4.96 -4.41 10.05
N PRO A 83 4.56 -3.37 10.81
CA PRO A 83 3.16 -3.06 11.02
C PRO A 83 2.41 -2.94 9.69
N TYR A 84 1.33 -3.70 9.56
CA TYR A 84 0.53 -3.81 8.34
C TYR A 84 -0.92 -3.44 8.59
N MET A 85 -1.51 -2.70 7.65
CA MET A 85 -2.95 -2.44 7.62
C MET A 85 -3.48 -2.61 6.19
N GLY A 86 -4.40 -3.56 6.01
CA GLY A 86 -5.16 -3.74 4.78
C GLY A 86 -6.58 -3.18 4.93
N ILE A 87 -7.06 -2.46 3.92
CA ILE A 87 -8.44 -1.96 3.86
C ILE A 87 -9.12 -2.53 2.62
N CYS A 88 -10.25 -3.22 2.83
CA CYS A 88 -11.06 -3.80 1.77
C CYS A 88 -10.33 -4.84 0.93
N LEU A 89 -9.71 -4.44 -0.18
CA LEU A 89 -8.90 -5.32 -1.04
C LEU A 89 -7.55 -5.66 -0.40
N GLY A 90 -6.95 -4.68 0.28
CA GLY A 90 -5.65 -4.81 0.95
C GLY A 90 -5.66 -5.75 2.14
#